data_AF-K1RRZ0-F1
#
_entry.id   AF-K1RRZ0-F1
#
_cell.length_a   1.000
_cell.length_b   1.000
_cell.length_c   1.000
_cell.angle_alpha   90.00
_cell.angle_beta   90.00
_cell.angle_gamma   90.00
#
_symmetry.space_group_name_H-M   'P 1'
#
loop_
_entity.id
_entity.type
_entity.pdbx_description
1 polymer ?
#
loop_
_entity_poly.entity_id
_entity_poly.type
_entity_poly.pdbx_seq_one_letter_code
_entity_poly.pdbx_strand_id
1 'polypeptide(L)' 'MLLPSAPTMMKSIQHLGGVDLQLLGIGHDGHIGFNEPGAAFELGTHCVHLTKETIEANKRFFDNNEDLVPKEAYTMG' A
#
# COMPACT_ATOMS: atom_id res chain seq x y z
N MET A 1 -8.08 16.60 -5.24
CA MET A 1 -8.47 15.37 -5.96
C MET A 1 -8.67 14.30 -4.90
N LEU A 2 -9.91 13.93 -4.57
CA LEU A 2 -10.17 12.93 -3.54
C LEU A 2 -9.73 11.57 -4.09
N LEU A 3 -8.74 10.95 -3.45
CA LEU A 3 -8.40 9.56 -3.76
C LEU A 3 -9.64 8.69 -3.51
N PRO A 4 -10.01 7.79 -4.44
CA PRO A 4 -11.12 6.89 -4.21
C PRO A 4 -10.86 6.07 -2.95
N SER A 5 -11.88 5.93 -2.10
CA SER A 5 -11.80 5.07 -0.92
C SER A 5 -11.52 3.62 -1.33
N ALA A 6 -10.86 2.84 -0.47
CA ALA A 6 -10.57 1.43 -0.74
C ALA A 6 -11.76 0.61 -1.31
N PRO A 7 -13.01 0.74 -0.77
CA PRO A 7 -14.15 0.05 -1.34
C PRO A 7 -14.50 0.45 -2.79
N THR A 8 -14.20 1.69 -3.17
CA THR A 8 -14.48 2.22 -4.52
C THR A 8 -13.54 1.60 -5.55
N MET A 9 -12.26 1.42 -5.19
CA MET A 9 -11.27 0.77 -6.05
C MET A 9 -11.64 -0.69 -6.32
N MET A 10 -11.95 -1.47 -5.28
CA MET A 10 -12.33 -2.88 -5.41
C MET A 10 -13.56 -3.07 -6.31
N LYS A 11 -14.59 -2.24 -6.12
CA LYS A 11 -15.79 -2.25 -6.96
C LYS A 11 -15.47 -1.97 -8.43
N SER A 12 -14.55 -1.05 -8.68
CA SER A 12 -14.13 -0.69 -10.04
C SER A 12 -13.40 -1.86 -10.71
N ILE A 13 -12.48 -2.50 -10.01
CA ILE A 13 -11.75 -3.69 -10.50
C ILE A 13 -12.75 -4.82 -10.83
N GLN A 14 -13.70 -5.09 -9.93
CA GLN A 14 -14.72 -6.13 -10.16
C GLN A 14 -15.63 -5.79 -11.35
N HIS A 15 -16.04 -4.52 -11.50
CA HIS A 15 -16.86 -4.09 -12.63
C HIS A 15 -16.14 -4.23 -13.98
N LEU A 16 -14.81 -4.14 -13.98
CA LEU A 16 -13.98 -4.31 -15.17
C LEU A 16 -13.64 -5.77 -15.47
N GLY A 17 -14.13 -6.74 -14.67
CA GLY A 17 -13.90 -8.16 -14.87
C GLY A 17 -12.77 -8.77 -14.03
N GLY A 18 -12.18 -8.00 -13.11
CA GLY A 18 -11.05 -8.45 -12.28
C GLY A 18 -9.69 -8.05 -12.85
N VAL A 19 -8.62 -8.63 -12.28
CA VAL A 19 -7.24 -8.41 -12.72
C VAL A 19 -6.75 -9.68 -13.42
N ASP A 20 -6.43 -9.58 -14.72
CA ASP A 20 -5.88 -10.71 -15.48
C ASP A 20 -4.40 -10.98 -15.15
N LEU A 21 -3.64 -9.92 -14.87
CA LEU A 21 -2.22 -9.99 -14.53
C LEU A 21 -1.87 -8.86 -13.55
N GLN A 22 -1.23 -9.21 -12.44
CA GLN A 22 -0.66 -8.26 -11.49
C GLN A 22 0.84 -8.49 -11.39
N LEU A 23 1.65 -7.51 -11.81
CA LEU A 23 3.09 -7.53 -11.65
C LEU A 23 3.47 -6.72 -10.40
N LEU A 24 4.20 -7.34 -9.49
CA LEU A 24 4.50 -6.79 -8.16
C LEU A 24 6.00 -6.85 -7.87
N GLY A 25 6.47 -5.89 -7.09
CA GLY A 25 7.76 -5.99 -6.39
C GLY A 25 7.60 -6.70 -5.05
N ILE A 26 8.72 -7.15 -4.50
CA ILE A 26 8.80 -7.75 -3.15
C ILE A 26 9.81 -6.97 -2.29
N GLY A 27 9.41 -6.68 -1.06
CA GLY A 27 10.25 -6.07 -0.03
C GLY A 27 11.34 -7.02 0.47
N HIS A 28 12.33 -6.49 1.19
CA HIS A 28 13.44 -7.29 1.73
C HIS A 28 12.98 -8.34 2.76
N ASP A 29 11.91 -8.06 3.48
CA ASP A 29 11.25 -8.95 4.44
C ASP A 29 10.14 -9.82 3.81
N GLY A 30 9.94 -9.71 2.49
CA GLY A 30 8.92 -10.45 1.75
C GLY A 30 7.58 -9.73 1.58
N HIS A 31 7.42 -8.49 2.05
CA HIS A 31 6.14 -7.78 1.88
C HIS A 31 5.81 -7.50 0.41
N ILE A 32 4.51 -7.46 0.10
CA ILE A 32 3.96 -7.02 -1.19
C ILE A 32 3.12 -5.78 -0.94
N GLY A 33 3.30 -4.72 -1.73
CA GLY A 33 2.65 -3.43 -1.45
C GLY A 33 3.11 -2.90 -0.08
N PHE A 34 2.16 -2.55 0.79
CA PHE A 34 2.45 -2.22 2.19
C PHE A 34 1.91 -3.30 3.17
N ASN A 35 1.76 -4.54 2.70
CA ASN A 35 1.35 -5.68 3.55
C ASN A 35 2.56 -6.24 4.28
N GLU A 36 2.95 -5.59 5.38
CA GLU A 36 4.05 -6.00 6.25
C GLU A 36 3.81 -7.38 6.89
N PRO A 37 4.86 -8.11 7.32
CA PRO A 37 4.70 -9.40 8.00
C PRO A 37 3.81 -9.31 9.24
N GLY A 38 2.80 -10.18 9.32
CA GLY A 38 1.82 -10.20 10.41
C GLY A 38 1.34 -11.60 10.77
N ALA A 39 0.53 -11.70 11.82
CA ALA A 39 -0.03 -12.98 12.29
C ALA A 39 -1.15 -13.53 11.39
N ALA A 40 -1.76 -12.65 10.58
CA ALA A 40 -2.83 -12.98 9.65
C ALA A 40 -2.69 -12.12 8.39
N PHE A 41 -3.31 -12.58 7.31
CA PHE A 41 -3.47 -11.80 6.09
C PHE A 41 -4.72 -10.93 6.20
N GLU A 42 -4.55 -9.64 6.00
CA GLU A 42 -5.67 -8.74 5.76
C GLU A 42 -6.30 -9.05 4.39
N LEU A 43 -7.60 -8.78 4.26
CA LEU A 43 -8.37 -9.04 3.04
C LEU A 43 -8.87 -7.74 2.41
N GLY A 44 -8.78 -7.67 1.08
CA GLY A 44 -9.35 -6.62 0.26
C GLY A 44 -8.40 -5.46 0.00
N THR A 45 -8.84 -4.24 0.28
CA THR A 45 -7.99 -3.06 0.21
C THR A 45 -8.24 -2.31 1.50
N HIS A 46 -7.17 -1.93 2.18
CA HIS A 46 -7.26 -1.37 3.52
C HIS A 46 -6.20 -0.27 3.71
N CYS A 47 -6.43 0.58 4.70
CA CYS A 47 -5.48 1.62 5.08
C CYS A 47 -4.51 1.03 6.10
N VAL A 48 -3.22 1.25 5.90
CA VAL A 48 -2.15 0.85 6.82
C VAL A 48 -1.40 2.07 7.31
N HIS A 49 -0.93 1.99 8.55
CA HIS A 49 0.06 2.94 9.07
C HIS A 49 1.45 2.48 8.61
N LEU A 50 2.24 3.40 8.07
CA LEU A 50 3.58 3.07 7.62
C LEU A 50 4.51 2.82 8.82
N THR A 51 5.34 1.78 8.70
CA THR A 51 6.43 1.48 9.64
C THR A 51 7.49 2.60 9.61
N LYS A 52 8.25 2.74 10.69
CA LYS A 52 9.34 3.73 10.73
C LYS A 52 10.38 3.45 9.67
N GLU A 53 10.66 2.18 9.44
CA GLU A 53 11.57 1.65 8.44
C GLU A 53 11.11 2.05 7.03
N THR A 54 9.80 1.94 6.75
CA THR A 54 9.22 2.40 5.47
C THR A 54 9.33 3.92 5.31
N ILE A 55 9.05 4.70 6.35
CA ILE A 55 9.17 6.16 6.33
C ILE A 55 10.63 6.57 6.05
N GLU A 56 11.57 5.96 6.78
CA GLU A 56 13.02 6.18 6.62
C GLU A 56 13.49 5.82 5.21
N ALA A 57 13.07 4.67 4.68
CA ALA A 57 13.43 4.25 3.33
C ALA A 57 12.90 5.21 2.25
N ASN A 58 11.71 5.79 2.48
CA ASN A 58 11.02 6.63 1.50
C ASN A 58 11.41 8.11 1.56
N LYS A 59 11.99 8.62 2.67
CA LYS A 59 12.34 10.06 2.79
C LYS A 59 13.25 10.57 1.68
N ARG A 60 14.03 9.69 1.03
CA ARG A 60 14.82 10.00 -0.17
C ARG A 60 14.00 10.60 -1.31
N PHE A 61 12.68 10.38 -1.33
CA PHE A 61 11.74 10.95 -2.29
C PHE A 61 11.05 12.24 -1.80
N PHE A 62 11.32 12.66 -0.57
CA PHE A 62 10.68 13.78 0.13
C PHE A 62 11.73 14.71 0.75
N ASP A 63 12.69 15.18 -0.05
CA ASP A 63 13.77 16.09 0.37
C ASP A 63 14.62 15.59 1.55
N ASN A 64 14.69 14.26 1.73
CA ASN A 64 15.31 13.61 2.89
C ASN A 64 14.69 14.02 4.24
N ASN A 65 13.43 14.46 4.25
CA ASN A 65 12.70 14.89 5.43
C ASN A 65 11.53 13.94 5.73
N GLU A 66 11.61 13.23 6.85
CA GLU A 66 10.60 12.26 7.30
C GLU A 66 9.25 12.91 7.60
N ASP A 67 9.22 14.18 8.03
CA ASP A 67 7.97 14.89 8.33
C ASP A 67 7.12 15.14 7.08
N LEU A 68 7.74 15.10 5.89
CA LEU A 68 7.06 15.24 4.61
C LEU A 68 6.55 13.91 4.05
N VAL A 69 6.96 12.78 4.63
CA VAL A 69 6.52 11.46 4.19
C VAL A 69 5.10 11.19 4.73
N PRO A 70 4.15 10.73 3.88
CA PRO A 70 2.85 10.30 4.35
C PRO A 70 2.97 9.21 5.43
N LYS A 71 2.09 9.24 6.44
CA LYS A 71 2.11 8.28 7.56
C LYS A 71 1.18 7.09 7.35
N GLU A 72 0.31 7.18 6.35
CA GLU A 72 -0.65 6.16 6.00
C GLU A 72 -0.64 5.91 4.49
N ALA A 73 -0.98 4.70 4.09
CA ALA A 73 -1.17 4.33 2.70
C ALA A 73 -2.34 3.33 2.56
N TYR A 74 -2.97 3.33 1.39
CA TYR A 74 -3.87 2.24 1.01
C TYR A 74 -3.09 1.17 0.25
N THR A 75 -3.27 -0.09 0.64
CA THR A 75 -2.64 -1.26 -0.01
C THR A 75 -3.68 -2.28 -0.44
N MET A 76 -3.40 -3.00 -1.53
CA MET A 76 -4.19 -4.17 -1.94
C MET A 76 -3.68 -5.39 -1.17
N GLY A 77 -4.58 -6.12 -0.53
CA GLY A 77 -4.33 -7.21 0.40
C GLY A 77 -5.62 -7.51 1.12
#